data_AF-A0A8T4T241-F1
#
_entry.id   AF-A0A8T4T241-F1
#
_cell.length_a   1.000
_cell.length_b   1.000
_cell.length_c   1.000
_cell.angle_alpha   90.00
_cell.angle_beta   90.00
_cell.angle_gamma   90.00
#
_symmetry.space_group_name_H-M   'P 1'
#
loop_
_entity.id
_entity.type
_entity.pdbx_description
1 polymer ?
#
loop_
_entity_poly.entity_id
_entity_poly.type
_entity_poly.pdbx_seq_one_letter_code
_entity_poly.pdbx_strand_id
1 'polypeptide(L)'
;MTASNNTRQQASDNLYHSRYVGTHMDVPFNNGILTLPADISQTLLERQSDIGKSCLVATIDKFEGDFKALRIWDIKSPLKEFSKHKVSYRIRAQKAPEDELQFIIPHQIAEKTLLHSRVYLAASDDGETFTIWPYDTYFRAIGSKC
;
A
#
# COMPACT_ATOMS: atom_id res chain seq x y z
N MET A 1 42.22 -2.48 27.34
CA MET A 1 41.51 -2.51 26.04
C MET A 1 40.40 -3.53 26.16
N THR A 2 39.19 -3.10 26.51
CA THR A 2 38.00 -3.94 26.60
C THR A 2 37.08 -3.56 25.43
N ALA A 3 36.94 -4.48 24.48
CA ALA A 3 36.08 -4.32 23.32
C ALA A 3 34.60 -4.33 23.74
N SER A 4 33.85 -3.40 23.17
CA SER A 4 32.44 -3.13 23.45
C SER A 4 31.53 -4.32 23.14
N ASN A 5 30.71 -4.68 24.13
CA ASN A 5 29.49 -5.45 23.99
C ASN A 5 28.47 -4.65 23.15
N ASN A 6 28.17 -5.11 21.94
CA ASN A 6 26.87 -4.85 21.29
C ASN A 6 26.74 -5.70 20.04
N THR A 7 26.15 -6.89 20.17
CA THR A 7 25.90 -7.76 19.00
C THR A 7 24.67 -8.67 19.16
N ARG A 8 23.66 -8.26 19.94
CA ARG A 8 22.43 -9.08 20.10
C ARG A 8 21.10 -8.35 19.99
N GLN A 9 21.06 -7.17 19.37
CA GLN A 9 19.81 -6.40 19.23
C GLN A 9 19.46 -5.92 17.81
N GLN A 10 19.97 -6.58 16.76
CA GLN A 10 19.61 -6.22 15.38
C GLN A 10 19.11 -7.38 14.51
N ALA A 11 18.95 -8.58 15.06
CA ALA A 11 18.50 -9.75 14.27
C ALA A 11 16.97 -9.96 14.29
N SER A 12 16.23 -9.37 15.23
CA SER A 12 14.78 -9.51 15.31
C SER A 12 14.00 -8.48 14.48
N ASP A 13 14.55 -7.27 14.29
CA ASP A 13 13.88 -6.21 13.51
C ASP A 13 13.95 -6.42 11.98
N ASN A 14 14.94 -7.21 11.52
CA ASN A 14 15.14 -7.50 10.10
C ASN A 14 14.23 -8.63 9.56
N LEU A 15 13.64 -9.47 10.42
CA LEU A 15 12.77 -10.57 9.97
C LEU A 15 11.33 -10.12 9.72
N TYR A 16 10.89 -9.03 10.37
CA TYR A 16 9.56 -8.45 10.17
C TYR A 16 9.51 -7.42 9.03
N HIS A 17 10.66 -6.87 8.63
CA HIS A 17 10.75 -5.89 7.53
C HIS A 17 10.64 -6.51 6.13
N SER A 18 10.80 -7.83 5.98
CA SER A 18 10.96 -8.48 4.68
C SER A 18 9.73 -9.22 4.14
N ARG A 19 8.61 -9.28 4.88
CA ARG A 19 7.52 -10.20 4.53
C ARG A 19 6.63 -9.79 3.35
N TYR A 20 6.58 -8.51 2.97
CA TYR A 20 5.66 -8.02 1.93
C TYR A 20 6.33 -7.21 0.82
N VAL A 21 7.64 -6.99 0.90
CA VAL A 21 8.45 -6.35 -0.15
C VAL A 21 8.35 -7.16 -1.44
N GLY A 22 8.00 -6.50 -2.55
CA GLY A 22 7.79 -7.16 -3.85
C GLY A 22 6.60 -8.13 -3.87
N THR A 23 5.72 -8.09 -2.85
CA THR A 23 4.53 -8.92 -2.81
C THR A 23 3.47 -8.36 -3.73
N HIS A 24 2.95 -9.26 -4.55
CA HIS A 24 2.07 -8.93 -5.63
C HIS A 24 0.86 -9.85 -5.62
N MET A 25 -0.32 -9.27 -5.45
CA MET A 25 -1.52 -10.05 -5.16
C MET A 25 -2.72 -9.50 -5.89
N ASP A 26 -3.55 -10.43 -6.36
CA ASP A 26 -4.88 -10.12 -6.85
C ASP A 26 -5.85 -10.03 -5.67
N VAL A 27 -6.51 -8.89 -5.55
CA VAL A 27 -7.34 -8.56 -4.39
C VAL A 27 -8.72 -8.11 -4.88
N PRO A 28 -9.82 -8.63 -4.30
CA PRO A 28 -11.15 -8.18 -4.65
C PRO A 28 -11.34 -6.70 -4.23
N PHE A 29 -11.87 -5.91 -5.15
CA PHE A 29 -12.27 -4.53 -4.90
C PHE A 29 -13.77 -4.40 -5.11
N ASN A 30 -14.50 -4.10 -4.04
CA ASN A 30 -15.95 -4.09 -4.08
C ASN A 30 -16.50 -2.79 -3.49
N ASN A 31 -17.27 -2.04 -4.29
CA ASN A 31 -17.96 -0.81 -3.87
C ASN A 31 -17.06 0.20 -3.15
N GLY A 32 -15.82 0.41 -3.62
CA GLY A 32 -14.90 1.35 -2.98
C GLY A 32 -14.10 0.75 -1.81
N ILE A 33 -14.30 -0.52 -1.48
CA ILE A 33 -13.62 -1.19 -0.37
C ILE A 33 -12.59 -2.17 -0.95
N LEU A 34 -11.34 -2.02 -0.50
CA LEU A 34 -10.27 -2.97 -0.72
C LEU A 34 -9.94 -3.63 0.61
N THR A 35 -10.21 -4.92 0.74
CA THR A 35 -9.79 -5.71 1.91
C THR A 35 -8.38 -6.21 1.67
N LEU A 36 -7.45 -5.85 2.55
CA LEU A 36 -6.09 -6.35 2.47
C LEU A 36 -6.02 -7.82 2.93
N PRO A 37 -5.14 -8.62 2.31
CA PRO A 37 -4.78 -9.94 2.82
C PRO A 37 -4.38 -9.91 4.30
N ALA A 38 -4.66 -11.00 5.04
CA ALA A 38 -4.48 -11.07 6.49
C ALA A 38 -3.02 -10.84 6.93
N ASP A 39 -2.05 -11.34 6.16
CA ASP A 39 -0.61 -11.18 6.40
C ASP A 39 -0.16 -9.71 6.28
N ILE A 40 -0.65 -9.00 5.26
CA ILE A 40 -0.39 -7.56 5.08
C ILE A 40 -1.13 -6.76 6.17
N SER A 41 -2.39 -7.12 6.44
CA SER A 41 -3.23 -6.48 7.46
C SER A 41 -2.59 -6.54 8.83
N GLN A 42 -2.16 -7.73 9.25
CA GLN A 42 -1.51 -7.96 10.54
C GLN A 42 -0.23 -7.12 10.65
N THR A 43 0.61 -7.13 9.61
CA THR A 43 1.87 -6.38 9.61
C THR A 43 1.64 -4.87 9.75
N LEU A 44 0.62 -4.33 9.07
CA LEU A 44 0.26 -2.92 9.17
C LEU A 44 -0.34 -2.56 10.54
N LEU A 45 -1.21 -3.42 11.08
CA LEU A 45 -1.80 -3.24 12.40
C LEU A 45 -0.75 -3.32 13.52
N GLU A 46 0.25 -4.21 13.40
CA GLU A 46 1.37 -4.33 14.33
C GLU A 46 2.28 -3.11 14.29
N ARG A 47 2.56 -2.57 13.09
CA ARG A 47 3.37 -1.35 12.92
C ARG A 47 2.67 -0.10 13.41
N GLN A 48 1.35 -0.07 13.37
CA GLN A 48 0.54 1.11 13.65
C GLN A 48 -0.77 0.77 14.35
N SER A 49 -0.75 0.86 15.69
CA SER A 49 -1.91 0.63 16.56
C SER A 49 -3.14 1.47 16.18
N ASP A 50 -2.96 2.60 15.49
CA ASP A 50 -4.03 3.55 15.16
C ASP A 50 -4.46 3.55 13.68
N ILE A 51 -3.89 2.68 12.83
CA ILE A 51 -4.21 2.70 11.39
C ILE A 51 -5.70 2.44 11.10
N GLY A 52 -6.35 1.61 11.92
CA GLY A 52 -7.79 1.33 11.84
C GLY A 52 -8.71 2.51 12.19
N LYS A 53 -8.16 3.65 12.63
CA LYS A 53 -8.89 4.91 12.90
C LYS A 53 -8.39 6.08 12.06
N SER A 54 -7.43 5.84 11.17
CA SER A 54 -6.66 6.90 10.54
C SER A 54 -7.01 7.13 9.08
N CYS A 55 -6.77 8.37 8.61
CA CYS A 55 -6.84 8.72 7.19
C CYS A 55 -5.47 8.52 6.55
N LEU A 56 -5.38 7.63 5.56
CA LEU A 56 -4.18 7.46 4.73
C LEU A 56 -4.15 8.51 3.62
N VAL A 57 -2.95 8.79 3.11
CA VAL A 57 -2.75 9.67 1.96
C VAL A 57 -2.54 8.83 0.72
N ALA A 58 -3.27 9.13 -0.34
CA ALA A 58 -3.14 8.46 -1.62
C ALA A 58 -2.85 9.46 -2.74
N THR A 59 -2.07 9.04 -3.73
CA THR A 59 -1.77 9.79 -4.95
C THR A 59 -2.10 8.93 -6.16
N ILE A 60 -2.55 9.56 -7.24
CA ILE A 60 -2.72 8.88 -8.52
C ILE A 60 -1.43 9.06 -9.31
N ASP A 61 -0.72 7.97 -9.54
CA ASP A 61 0.44 7.94 -10.42
C ASP A 61 -0.01 7.60 -11.84
N LYS A 62 0.54 8.31 -12.82
CA LYS A 62 0.37 8.01 -14.24
C LYS A 62 1.57 7.20 -14.72
N PHE A 63 1.30 6.16 -15.49
CA PHE A 63 2.30 5.32 -16.15
C PHE A 63 2.15 5.48 -17.67
N GLU A 64 3.09 4.93 -18.44
CA GLU A 64 3.15 5.08 -19.90
C GLU A 64 1.76 5.02 -20.56
N GLY A 65 1.43 6.04 -21.36
CA GLY A 65 0.08 6.23 -21.90
C GLY A 65 -0.90 6.83 -20.89
N ASP A 66 -2.12 6.27 -20.85
CA ASP A 66 -3.23 6.72 -20.00
C ASP A 66 -3.43 5.88 -18.73
N PHE A 67 -2.51 4.94 -18.47
CA PHE A 67 -2.58 4.04 -17.33
C PHE A 67 -2.36 4.77 -16.01
N LYS A 68 -3.18 4.43 -15.01
CA LYS A 68 -3.14 5.05 -13.68
C LYS A 68 -3.10 3.99 -12.60
N ALA A 69 -2.32 4.24 -11.56
CA ALA A 69 -2.33 3.45 -10.34
C ALA A 69 -2.58 4.35 -9.13
N LEU A 70 -3.21 3.80 -8.10
CA LEU A 70 -3.40 4.48 -6.82
C LEU A 70 -2.27 4.08 -5.88
N ARG A 71 -1.37 5.01 -5.58
CA ARG A 71 -0.33 4.81 -4.56
C ARG A 71 -0.83 5.33 -3.21
N ILE A 72 -0.86 4.46 -2.21
CA ILE A 72 -1.21 4.74 -0.83
C ILE A 72 0.09 4.81 -0.03
N TRP A 73 0.24 5.87 0.75
CA TRP A 73 1.38 6.11 1.61
C TRP A 73 1.02 5.78 3.05
N ASP A 74 1.97 5.19 3.76
CA ASP A 74 1.89 5.09 5.19
C ASP A 74 1.94 6.51 5.82
N ILE A 75 1.13 6.76 6.86
CA ILE A 75 0.94 8.09 7.48
C ILE A 75 2.23 8.61 8.13
N LYS A 76 3.14 7.71 8.52
CA LYS A 76 4.45 8.06 9.08
C LYS A 76 5.46 8.49 8.02
N SER A 77 5.25 8.18 6.73
CA SER A 77 6.10 8.74 5.69
C SER A 77 5.90 10.25 5.70
N PRO A 78 6.98 11.03 5.86
CA PRO A 78 6.87 12.46 5.99
C PRO A 78 6.13 12.99 4.75
N LEU A 79 5.00 13.64 4.98
CA LEU A 79 4.23 14.41 3.98
C LEU A 79 5.06 15.47 3.22
N LYS A 80 6.38 15.53 3.46
CA LYS A 80 7.33 16.54 3.01
C LYS A 80 7.69 16.43 1.53
N GLU A 81 7.33 15.35 0.83
CA GLU A 81 7.69 15.20 -0.60
C GLU A 81 6.50 14.97 -1.54
N PHE A 82 5.29 15.39 -1.15
CA PHE A 82 4.25 15.63 -2.15
C PHE A 82 4.64 16.85 -2.98
N SER A 83 5.33 16.61 -4.10
CA SER A 83 5.56 17.61 -5.15
C SER A 83 4.31 18.46 -5.37
N LYS A 84 4.45 19.78 -5.49
CA LYS A 84 3.37 20.74 -5.79
C LYS A 84 2.53 20.38 -7.03
N HIS A 85 2.96 19.38 -7.81
CA HIS A 85 2.34 18.90 -9.04
C HIS A 85 1.52 17.62 -8.88
N LYS A 86 1.47 16.98 -7.70
CA LYS A 86 0.65 15.77 -7.46
C LYS A 86 -0.54 16.06 -6.55
N VAL A 87 -1.75 15.76 -7.03
CA VAL A 87 -2.97 15.82 -6.22
C VAL A 87 -2.94 14.65 -5.24
N SER A 88 -2.98 14.97 -3.95
CA SER A 88 -3.15 14.00 -2.87
C SER A 88 -4.61 13.89 -2.44
N TYR A 89 -4.99 12.68 -2.07
CA TYR A 89 -6.33 12.32 -1.64
C TYR A 89 -6.27 11.71 -0.25
N ARG A 90 -7.33 11.91 0.54
CA ARG A 90 -7.50 11.23 1.81
C ARG A 90 -8.38 10.01 1.59
N ILE A 91 -7.89 8.85 1.99
CA ILE A 91 -8.67 7.61 2.04
C ILE A 91 -8.72 7.13 3.49
N ARG A 92 -9.75 6.39 3.87
CA ARG A 92 -9.86 5.86 5.24
C ARG A 92 -9.33 4.44 5.28
N ALA A 93 -8.64 4.08 6.35
CA ALA A 93 -8.39 2.70 6.71
C ALA A 93 -9.24 2.33 7.93
N GLN A 94 -9.80 1.13 7.93
CA GLN A 94 -10.56 0.61 9.06
C GLN A 94 -10.19 -0.85 9.31
N LYS A 95 -10.21 -1.25 10.58
CA LYS A 95 -10.08 -2.65 10.95
C LYS A 95 -11.41 -3.37 10.68
N ALA A 96 -11.36 -4.44 9.91
CA ALA A 96 -12.47 -5.36 9.66
C ALA A 96 -12.47 -6.51 10.69
N PRO A 97 -13.50 -7.38 10.70
CA PRO A 97 -13.46 -8.61 11.49
C PRO A 97 -12.21 -9.44 11.17
N GLU A 98 -11.78 -10.30 12.10
CA GLU A 98 -10.67 -11.25 11.87
C GLU A 98 -9.29 -10.62 11.63
N ASP A 99 -9.04 -9.44 12.19
CA ASP A 99 -7.75 -8.72 12.07
C ASP A 99 -7.39 -8.29 10.64
N GLU A 100 -8.38 -8.24 9.75
CA GLU A 100 -8.23 -7.67 8.41
C GLU A 100 -8.21 -6.13 8.43
N LEU A 101 -7.53 -5.54 7.45
CA LEU A 101 -7.52 -4.09 7.23
C LEU A 101 -8.22 -3.76 5.91
N GLN A 102 -9.17 -2.83 5.95
CA GLN A 102 -9.89 -2.37 4.78
C GLN A 102 -9.51 -0.93 4.44
N PHE A 103 -9.22 -0.69 3.16
CA PHE A 103 -9.10 0.65 2.60
C PHE A 103 -10.42 1.06 1.95
N ILE A 104 -10.95 2.20 2.40
CA ILE A 104 -12.14 2.82 1.84
C ILE A 104 -11.68 3.89 0.86
N ILE A 105 -11.71 3.53 -0.42
CA ILE A 105 -11.37 4.36 -1.57
C ILE A 105 -12.63 5.10 -2.03
N PRO A 106 -12.66 6.44 -1.96
CA PRO A 106 -13.77 7.24 -2.47
C PRO A 106 -14.08 6.94 -3.93
N HIS A 107 -15.36 6.90 -4.27
CA HIS A 107 -15.87 6.60 -5.63
C HIS A 107 -15.15 7.41 -6.72
N GLN A 108 -14.96 8.71 -6.50
CA GLN A 108 -14.31 9.60 -7.46
C GLN A 108 -12.85 9.19 -7.76
N ILE A 109 -12.15 8.61 -6.79
CA ILE A 109 -10.78 8.10 -6.98
C ILE A 109 -10.85 6.79 -7.75
N ALA A 110 -11.71 5.87 -7.32
CA ALA A 110 -11.90 4.58 -7.96
C ALA A 110 -12.23 4.72 -9.45
N GLU A 111 -13.14 5.63 -9.82
CA GLU A 111 -13.46 5.95 -11.22
C GLU A 111 -12.26 6.54 -11.97
N LYS A 112 -11.54 7.50 -11.37
CA LYS A 112 -10.37 8.13 -12.00
C LYS A 112 -9.27 7.12 -12.30
N THR A 113 -9.13 6.10 -11.46
CA THR A 113 -8.12 5.04 -11.59
C THR A 113 -8.67 3.77 -12.22
N LEU A 114 -9.94 3.70 -12.63
CA LEU A 114 -10.59 2.51 -13.21
C LEU A 114 -10.54 1.26 -12.32
N LEU A 115 -10.72 1.43 -11.00
CA LEU A 115 -10.84 0.32 -10.05
C LEU A 115 -12.29 -0.14 -10.03
N HIS A 116 -12.58 -1.36 -10.49
CA HIS A 116 -13.98 -1.82 -10.69
C HIS A 116 -14.33 -3.17 -10.06
N SER A 117 -13.41 -4.13 -9.99
CA SER A 117 -13.76 -5.49 -9.50
C SER A 117 -12.56 -6.28 -8.98
N ARG A 118 -11.48 -6.34 -9.77
CA ARG A 118 -10.19 -6.90 -9.37
C ARG A 118 -9.12 -5.84 -9.47
N VAL A 119 -8.26 -5.82 -8.47
CA VAL A 119 -7.11 -4.94 -8.44
C VAL A 119 -5.87 -5.73 -8.10
N TYR A 120 -4.75 -5.24 -8.57
CA TYR A 120 -3.46 -5.77 -8.23
C TYR A 120 -2.81 -4.88 -7.18
N LEU A 121 -2.54 -5.44 -6.02
CA LEU A 121 -1.84 -4.77 -4.94
C LEU A 121 -0.35 -5.12 -5.01
N ALA A 122 0.50 -4.10 -5.02
CA ALA A 122 1.95 -4.22 -4.95
C ALA A 122 2.47 -3.37 -3.80
N ALA A 123 3.12 -3.97 -2.81
CA ALA A 123 3.80 -3.19 -1.79
C ALA A 123 5.21 -2.81 -2.24
N SER A 124 5.67 -1.60 -1.88
CA SER A 124 7.01 -1.13 -2.21
C SER A 124 8.09 -1.85 -1.40
N ASP A 125 9.32 -1.78 -1.91
CA ASP A 125 10.47 -2.48 -1.32
C ASP A 125 10.91 -1.90 0.04
N ASP A 126 10.58 -0.65 0.32
CA ASP A 126 10.75 -0.01 1.62
C ASP A 126 9.59 -0.32 2.59
N GLY A 127 8.53 -0.96 2.10
CA GLY A 127 7.33 -1.27 2.84
C GLY A 127 6.53 -0.05 3.32
N GLU A 128 6.84 1.14 2.80
CA GLU A 128 6.20 2.42 3.17
C GLU A 128 4.98 2.75 2.31
N THR A 129 4.87 2.15 1.12
CA THR A 129 3.79 2.44 0.17
C THR A 129 3.15 1.18 -0.40
N PHE A 130 1.89 1.32 -0.78
CA PHE A 130 1.13 0.31 -1.50
C PHE A 130 0.67 0.91 -2.81
N THR A 131 0.94 0.24 -3.93
CA THR A 131 0.44 0.63 -5.23
C THR A 131 -0.67 -0.32 -5.64
N ILE A 132 -1.85 0.24 -5.89
CA ILE A 132 -3.02 -0.48 -6.36
C ILE A 132 -3.21 -0.18 -7.84
N TRP A 133 -3.21 -1.22 -8.65
CA TRP A 133 -3.43 -1.16 -10.07
C TRP A 133 -4.77 -1.77 -10.43
N PRO A 134 -5.51 -1.23 -11.41
CA PRO A 134 -6.55 -2.02 -12.08
C PRO A 134 -5.93 -3.28 -12.66
N TYR A 135 -6.61 -4.42 -12.51
CA TYR A 135 -6.12 -5.71 -12.98
C TYR A 135 -5.64 -5.65 -14.43
N ASP A 136 -6.49 -5.15 -15.34
CA ASP A 136 -6.15 -5.05 -16.76
C ASP A 136 -4.98 -4.10 -17.06
N THR A 137 -4.84 -3.04 -16.25
CA THR A 137 -3.75 -2.07 -16.42
C THR A 137 -2.41 -2.68 -16.02
N TYR A 138 -2.37 -3.42 -14.91
CA TYR A 138 -1.15 -4.09 -14.46
C TYR A 138 -0.64 -5.06 -15.53
N PHE A 139 -1.49 -5.99 -15.98
CA PHE A 139 -1.09 -7.00 -16.97
C PHE A 139 -0.73 -6.41 -18.33
N ARG A 140 -1.34 -5.29 -18.74
CA ARG A 140 -0.90 -4.57 -19.94
C ARG A 140 0.46 -3.92 -19.76
N ALA A 141 0.72 -3.30 -18.60
CA ALA A 141 2.00 -2.66 -18.31
C ALA A 141 3.16 -3.67 -18.22
N ILE A 142 2.94 -4.86 -17.66
CA ILE A 142 3.98 -5.91 -17.58
C ILE A 142 4.03 -6.80 -18.83
N GLY A 143 2.90 -7.03 -19.51
CA GLY A 143 2.80 -7.87 -20.71
C GLY A 143 3.25 -7.17 -22.00
N SER A 144 3.42 -5.85 -21.99
CA SER A 144 4.02 -5.09 -23.11
C SER A 144 5.56 -5.18 -23.16
N LYS A 145 6.19 -6.01 -22.32
CA LYS A 145 7.64 -6.24 -22.29
C LYS A 145 8.08 -7.58 -22.92
N CYS A 146 7.29 -8.15 -23.83
CA CYS A 146 7.67 -9.32 -24.62
C CYS A 146 8.15 -8.92 -26.02
#